data_AF-A0A498J0J8-F1
#
_entry.id   AF-A0A498J0J8-F1
#
_cell.length_a   1.000
_cell.length_b   1.000
_cell.length_c   1.000
_cell.angle_alpha   90.00
_cell.angle_beta   90.00
_cell.angle_gamma   90.00
#
_symmetry.space_group_name_H-M   'P 1'
#
loop_
_entity.id
_entity.type
_entity.pdbx_description
1 polymer ?
#
loop_
_entity_poly.entity_id
_entity_poly.type
_entity_poly.pdbx_seq_one_letter_code
_entity_poly.pdbx_strand_id
1 'polypeptide(L)'
;MAGSNEAVVYGGLNNAGSECDWLLSRSNHLTGMDIKTQLREAKHAYTEVRKAGHFDTSWDEISKDLDKVQENIKHTSNGCVSIM
;
A
#
# COMPACT_ATOMS: atom_id res chain seq x y z
N MET A 1 5.76 22.81 -4.20
CA MET A 1 6.14 21.63 -3.41
C MET A 1 5.33 20.47 -3.93
N ALA A 2 5.94 19.33 -4.26
CA ALA A 2 5.26 18.18 -4.84
C ALA A 2 5.59 16.92 -4.03
N GLY A 3 4.57 16.21 -3.56
CA GLY A 3 4.68 14.87 -3.00
C GLY A 3 4.48 13.80 -4.08
N SER A 4 4.73 12.54 -3.74
CA SER A 4 4.43 11.40 -4.61
C SER A 4 3.52 10.40 -3.92
N ASN A 5 2.57 9.85 -4.68
CA ASN A 5 1.80 8.66 -4.32
C ASN A 5 2.20 7.57 -5.30
N GLU A 6 2.59 6.41 -4.76
CA GLU A 6 3.16 5.31 -5.51
C GLU A 6 2.47 4.02 -5.06
N ALA A 7 2.05 3.19 -6.01
CA ALA A 7 1.49 1.88 -5.72
C ALA A 7 1.94 0.86 -6.76
N VAL A 8 2.17 -0.37 -6.32
CA VAL A 8 2.50 -1.51 -7.16
C VAL A 8 1.68 -2.72 -6.73
N VAL A 9 1.23 -3.49 -7.71
CA VAL A 9 0.52 -4.75 -7.50
C VAL A 9 1.38 -5.86 -8.08
N TYR A 10 1.69 -6.86 -7.25
CA TYR A 10 2.32 -8.09 -7.69
C TYR A 10 1.28 -9.19 -7.74
N GLY A 11 1.10 -9.83 -8.90
CA GLY A 11 0.27 -11.03 -9.04
C GLY A 11 1.11 -12.30 -8.92
N GLY A 12 0.55 -13.35 -8.32
CA GLY A 12 1.27 -14.63 -8.17
C GLY A 12 0.47 -15.71 -7.46
N LEU A 13 1.12 -16.87 -7.27
CA LEU A 13 0.56 -18.02 -6.57
C LEU A 13 1.09 -18.09 -5.14
N ASN A 14 0.25 -18.51 -4.20
CA ASN A 14 0.72 -18.91 -2.87
C ASN A 14 1.22 -20.37 -2.85
N ASN A 15 1.69 -20.82 -1.67
CA ASN A 15 2.18 -22.19 -1.48
C ASN A 15 1.13 -23.28 -1.77
N ALA A 16 -0.17 -22.94 -1.74
CA ALA A 16 -1.26 -23.87 -2.07
C ALA A 16 -1.66 -23.82 -3.55
N GLY A 17 -1.02 -22.97 -4.37
CA GLY A 17 -1.36 -22.79 -5.78
C GLY A 17 -2.56 -21.88 -6.04
N SER A 18 -3.02 -21.12 -5.04
CA SER A 18 -4.08 -20.12 -5.25
C SER A 18 -3.50 -18.79 -5.72
N GLU A 19 -4.18 -18.14 -6.66
CA GLU A 19 -3.80 -16.82 -7.18
C GLU A 19 -4.15 -15.69 -6.20
N CYS A 20 -3.22 -14.75 -6.05
CA CYS A 20 -3.35 -13.58 -5.19
C CYS A 20 -2.68 -12.37 -5.83
N ASP A 21 -3.18 -11.21 -5.40
CA ASP A 21 -2.55 -9.92 -5.66
C ASP A 21 -2.05 -9.32 -4.34
N TRP A 22 -0.81 -8.83 -4.36
CA TRP A 22 -0.16 -8.13 -3.27
C TRP A 22 0.01 -6.66 -3.64
N LEU A 23 -0.74 -5.80 -2.96
CA LEU A 23 -0.62 -4.35 -3.08
C LEU A 23 0.44 -3.84 -2.10
N LEU A 24 1.35 -3.03 -2.61
CA LEU A 24 2.23 -2.17 -1.82
C LEU A 24 1.98 -0.73 -2.26
N SER A 25 1.55 0.12 -1.35
CA SER A 25 1.25 1.53 -1.62
C SER A 25 1.94 2.44 -0.61
N ARG A 26 2.45 3.58 -1.07
CA ARG A 26 3.09 4.59 -0.24
C ARG A 26 2.78 6.02 -0.69
N SER A 27 2.60 6.93 0.26
CA SER A 27 2.63 8.37 0.02
C SER A 27 3.86 8.99 0.65
N ASN A 28 4.38 10.01 -0.03
CA ASN A 28 5.46 10.85 0.45
C ASN A 28 5.00 12.31 0.37
N HIS A 29 4.52 12.85 1.48
CA HIS A 29 3.99 14.20 1.54
C HIS A 29 5.12 15.21 1.81
N LEU A 30 5.53 15.93 0.77
CA LEU A 30 6.46 17.05 0.86
C LEU A 30 5.68 18.34 1.14
N THR A 31 5.22 18.49 2.38
CA THR A 31 4.69 19.76 2.87
C THR A 31 5.85 20.62 3.39
N GLY A 32 5.76 21.94 3.27
CA GLY A 32 6.83 22.90 3.60
C GLY A 32 7.22 23.02 5.07
N MET A 33 7.10 21.94 5.84
CA MET A 33 7.44 21.85 7.26
C MET A 33 8.93 21.57 7.48
N ASP A 34 9.41 21.86 8.69
CA ASP A 34 10.75 21.48 9.16
C ASP A 34 11.01 19.97 8.96
N ILE A 35 12.25 19.61 8.62
CA ILE A 35 12.67 18.25 8.28
C ILE A 35 12.38 17.21 9.38
N LYS A 36 12.32 17.63 10.66
CA LYS A 36 11.95 16.76 11.79
C LYS A 36 10.45 16.47 11.84
N THR A 37 9.60 17.42 11.44
CA THR A 37 8.16 17.23 11.33
C THR A 37 7.83 16.39 10.10
N GLN A 38 8.56 16.59 8.99
CA GLN A 38 8.47 15.73 7.81
C GLN A 38 8.77 14.26 8.13
N LEU A 39 9.84 13.95 8.87
CA LEU A 39 10.16 12.55 9.21
C LEU A 39 9.10 11.86 10.09
N ARG A 40 8.24 12.63 10.79
CA ARG A 40 7.14 12.09 11.61
C ARG A 40 5.82 11.95 10.86
N GLU A 41 5.57 12.77 9.84
CA GLU A 41 4.27 12.80 9.13
C GLU A 41 4.34 12.34 7.67
N ALA A 42 5.53 12.19 7.07
CA ALA A 42 5.66 12.11 5.62
C ALA A 42 5.69 10.69 5.01
N LYS A 43 5.34 9.63 5.73
CA LYS A 43 5.40 8.27 5.17
C LYS A 43 4.20 7.45 5.59
N HIS A 44 3.14 7.50 4.79
CA HIS A 44 2.12 6.46 4.85
C HIS A 44 2.56 5.34 3.93
N ALA A 45 2.71 4.14 4.47
CA ALA A 45 2.88 2.95 3.69
C ALA A 45 1.88 1.91 4.19
N TYR A 46 1.26 1.20 3.27
CA TYR A 46 0.39 0.10 3.64
C TYR A 46 0.48 -1.01 2.62
N THR A 47 0.26 -2.24 3.10
CA THR A 47 0.16 -3.40 2.25
C THR A 47 -1.15 -4.13 2.44
N GLU A 48 -1.65 -4.70 1.35
CA GLU A 48 -2.89 -5.45 1.30
C GLU A 48 -2.74 -6.65 0.39
N VAL A 49 -3.50 -7.70 0.69
CA VAL A 49 -3.53 -8.93 -0.09
C VAL A 49 -4.97 -9.27 -0.40
N ARG A 50 -5.26 -9.50 -1.68
CA ARG A 50 -6.60 -9.82 -2.17
C ARG A 50 -6.52 -10.94 -3.22
N LYS A 51 -7.68 -11.37 -3.70
CA LYS A 51 -7.74 -12.32 -4.83
C LYS A 51 -7.19 -11.64 -6.09
N ALA A 52 -6.71 -12.45 -7.03
CA ALA A 52 -6.26 -11.95 -8.32
C ALA A 52 -7.33 -11.12 -9.04
N GLY A 53 -6.90 -10.03 -9.67
CA GLY A 53 -7.73 -9.07 -10.39
C GLY A 53 -8.49 -8.07 -9.51
N HIS A 54 -8.30 -8.12 -8.18
CA HIS A 54 -9.05 -7.24 -7.28
C HIS A 54 -8.68 -5.75 -7.45
N PHE A 55 -7.43 -5.46 -7.82
CA PHE A 55 -6.94 -4.09 -7.90
C PHE A 55 -7.02 -3.46 -9.29
N ASP A 56 -7.51 -4.19 -10.30
CA ASP A 56 -7.59 -3.70 -11.69
C ASP A 56 -8.40 -2.41 -11.83
N THR A 57 -9.37 -2.17 -10.94
CA THR A 57 -10.25 -0.99 -10.95
C THR A 57 -10.26 -0.18 -9.66
N SER A 58 -9.38 -0.49 -8.70
CA SER A 58 -9.51 0.00 -7.30
C SER A 58 -8.57 1.17 -6.97
N TRP A 59 -7.95 1.79 -7.97
CA TRP A 59 -6.92 2.82 -7.79
C TRP A 59 -7.39 4.06 -7.01
N ASP A 60 -8.63 4.51 -7.24
CA ASP A 60 -9.21 5.64 -6.50
C ASP A 60 -9.41 5.33 -5.01
N GLU A 61 -9.74 4.09 -4.68
CA GLU A 61 -9.91 3.62 -3.29
C GLU A 61 -8.54 3.50 -2.62
N ILE A 62 -7.57 2.88 -3.31
CA ILE A 62 -6.18 2.76 -2.84
C ILE A 62 -5.60 4.14 -2.50
N SER A 63 -5.83 5.15 -3.35
CA SER A 63 -5.36 6.50 -3.09
C SER A 63 -6.02 7.14 -1.86
N LYS A 64 -7.32 6.89 -1.64
CA LYS A 64 -8.04 7.43 -0.46
C LYS A 64 -7.63 6.76 0.84
N ASP A 65 -7.30 5.48 0.80
CA ASP A 65 -6.91 4.73 2.00
C ASP A 65 -5.47 5.02 2.40
N LEU A 66 -4.60 5.33 1.43
CA LEU A 66 -3.25 5.83 1.66
C LEU A 66 -3.20 7.06 2.57
N ASP A 67 -4.16 7.97 2.43
CA ASP A 67 -4.27 9.18 3.25
C ASP A 67 -4.77 8.92 4.68
N LYS A 68 -5.35 7.74 4.93
CA LYS A 68 -5.98 7.38 6.21
C LYS A 68 -5.16 6.40 7.04
N VAL A 69 -4.39 5.53 6.40
CA VAL A 69 -3.70 4.43 7.08
C VAL A 69 -2.37 4.93 7.65
N GLN A 70 -2.23 4.82 8.98
CA GLN A 70 -1.04 5.30 9.69
C GLN A 70 0.18 4.38 9.53
N GLU A 71 -0.03 3.10 9.24
CA GLU A 71 0.92 2.09 8.71
C GLU A 71 0.21 0.72 8.78
N ASN A 72 0.16 -0.05 7.69
CA ASN A 72 -0.30 -1.45 7.75
C ASN A 72 0.83 -2.40 7.38
N ILE A 73 1.53 -2.91 8.38
CA ILE A 73 2.80 -3.65 8.23
C ILE A 73 2.55 -5.08 7.74
N LYS A 74 1.35 -5.66 7.98
CA LYS A 74 1.05 -7.04 7.61
C LYS A 74 -0.41 -7.24 7.29
N HIS A 75 -0.70 -7.89 6.17
CA HIS A 75 -2.05 -8.29 5.79
C HIS A 75 -2.09 -9.74 5.30
N THR A 76 -3.13 -10.47 5.70
CA THR A 76 -3.33 -11.88 5.34
C THR A 76 -4.72 -12.06 4.75
N SER A 77 -4.81 -12.68 3.58
CA SER A 77 -6.08 -13.03 2.94
C SER A 77 -5.90 -14.21 1.99
N ASN A 78 -6.90 -15.10 1.88
CA ASN A 78 -6.89 -16.24 0.95
C ASN A 78 -5.63 -17.13 1.04
N GLY A 79 -5.05 -17.29 2.24
CA GLY A 79 -3.81 -18.05 2.45
C GLY A 79 -2.54 -17.34 1.97
N CYS A 80 -2.66 -16.10 1.51
CA CYS A 80 -1.58 -15.23 1.07
C CYS A 80 -1.26 -14.19 2.15
N VAL A 81 0.01 -13.84 2.28
CA VAL A 81 0.52 -12.94 3.32
C VAL A 81 1.36 -11.85 2.66
N SER A 82 1.15 -10.59 3.03
CA SER A 82 2.04 -9.47 2.72
C SER A 82 2.62 -8.88 3.99
N ILE A 83 3.89 -8.51 3.95
CA ILE A 83 4.64 -7.89 5.04
C ILE A 83 5.54 -6.81 4.43
N MET A 84 5.58 -5.61 5.04
CA MET A 84 6.55 -4.55 4.73
C MET A 84 7.70 -4.50 5.72
#